data_AF-A0A819NYM1-F1
#
_entry.id   AF-A0A819NYM1-F1
#
_cell.length_a   1.000
_cell.length_b   1.000
_cell.length_c   1.000
_cell.angle_alpha   90.00
_cell.angle_beta   90.00
_cell.angle_gamma   90.00
#
_symmetry.space_group_name_H-M   'P 1'
#
loop_
_entity.id
_entity.type
_entity.pdbx_description
1 polymer ?
#
loop_
_entity_poly.entity_id
_entity_poly.type
_entity_poly.pdbx_seq_one_letter_code
_entity_poly.pdbx_strand_id
1 'polypeptide(L)'
;WQVAADGNTAGSMYPDQSLYPSNSGPELARRINKTLERASQIENSEGGTKRDWFVPIVADAEAGFGGPLNCFEIMNAYIEAGAAAVHFEDQLAAEKKCGHLSGKVLIPNSAHLRNLNAGRLAADVCGVPTVINELGAMGYKFQFITLAGFHSLNFGMFELARKYKDRGMAAYSELQQAEFEAEKHGYTAVRHQREVGTGYFDLVTMAAAREKPSTIALTKSTEAKQFQENTQSVPGDSPSVRSQATINQPYARRIQHLNLFYRNFSGTPKDLQDRRVEITGPCDRKMVINALNSGAKTYMADFEDSTTPTWRNLIEGQKNLFDAIRGEISYQDPQTRKQYELNSKPAVLMVRPRGWHLPELHVKVDSEPMSGSIFDFDVYVFNNA
;
A
#
# COMPACT_ATOMS: atom_id res chain seq x y z
N TRP A 1 9.02 -0.75 3.68
CA TRP A 1 8.70 -2.16 3.34
C TRP A 1 8.95 -2.59 1.88
N GLN A 2 8.15 -2.20 0.86
CA GLN A 2 8.26 -2.81 -0.50
C GLN A 2 9.64 -2.64 -1.15
N VAL A 3 10.30 -1.51 -0.89
CA VAL A 3 11.69 -1.27 -1.29
C VAL A 3 12.62 -2.35 -0.73
N ALA A 4 12.49 -2.71 0.55
CA ALA A 4 13.27 -3.77 1.18
C ALA A 4 13.04 -5.13 0.49
N ALA A 5 11.80 -5.43 0.13
CA ALA A 5 11.44 -6.73 -0.44
C ALA A 5 11.94 -6.91 -1.88
N ASP A 6 11.75 -5.92 -2.76
CA ASP A 6 11.90 -6.13 -4.21
C ASP A 6 12.31 -4.88 -5.02
N GLY A 7 12.81 -3.83 -4.37
CA GLY A 7 13.03 -2.54 -5.03
C GLY A 7 14.23 -1.72 -4.55
N ASN A 8 15.16 -2.32 -3.82
CA ASN A 8 16.31 -1.60 -3.23
C ASN A 8 17.59 -1.65 -4.06
N THR A 9 18.49 -0.72 -3.79
CA THR A 9 19.76 -0.55 -4.51
C THR A 9 20.82 -1.59 -4.15
N ALA A 10 20.62 -2.40 -3.10
CA ALA A 10 21.47 -3.56 -2.83
C ALA A 10 21.09 -4.80 -3.65
N GLY A 11 19.97 -4.75 -4.40
CA GLY A 11 19.54 -5.85 -5.27
C GLY A 11 19.23 -7.14 -4.50
N SER A 12 18.85 -7.04 -3.23
CA SER A 12 18.61 -8.18 -2.34
C SER A 12 17.21 -8.10 -1.73
N MET A 13 16.60 -9.25 -1.45
CA MET A 13 15.34 -9.30 -0.72
C MET A 13 15.59 -9.21 0.79
N TYR A 14 15.02 -8.19 1.43
CA TYR A 14 15.15 -7.94 2.87
C TYR A 14 13.79 -7.90 3.58
N PRO A 15 13.74 -8.27 4.88
CA PRO A 15 12.64 -7.86 5.75
C PRO A 15 12.68 -6.34 6.00
N ASP A 16 11.56 -5.81 6.49
CA ASP A 16 11.37 -4.38 6.77
C ASP A 16 12.04 -3.95 8.08
N GLN A 17 13.37 -3.83 8.02
CA GLN A 17 14.26 -3.54 9.15
C GLN A 17 15.40 -2.58 8.79
N SER A 18 15.19 -1.65 7.84
CA SER A 18 16.20 -0.66 7.43
C SER A 18 17.56 -1.23 7.00
N LEU A 19 17.59 -2.45 6.46
CA LEU A 19 18.82 -3.13 6.04
C LEU A 19 19.37 -2.63 4.69
N TYR A 20 18.52 -2.02 3.88
CA TYR A 20 18.87 -1.59 2.54
C TYR A 20 19.56 -0.21 2.53
N PRO A 21 20.35 0.12 1.50
CA PRO A 21 21.00 1.42 1.42
C PRO A 21 19.98 2.56 1.36
N SER A 22 20.19 3.62 2.14
CA SER A 22 19.23 4.72 2.36
C SER A 22 18.77 5.46 1.10
N ASN A 23 19.55 5.39 0.01
CA ASN A 23 19.18 5.99 -1.28
C ASN A 23 18.10 5.19 -2.06
N SER A 24 17.73 3.99 -1.59
CA SER A 24 16.80 3.11 -2.31
C SER A 24 15.41 3.70 -2.48
N GLY A 25 14.88 4.31 -1.41
CA GLY A 25 13.57 4.95 -1.43
C GLY A 25 13.50 6.15 -2.39
N PRO A 26 14.45 7.11 -2.30
CA PRO A 26 14.56 8.21 -3.27
C PRO A 26 14.72 7.75 -4.72
N GLU A 27 15.49 6.70 -4.98
CA GLU A 27 15.65 6.16 -6.34
C GLU A 27 14.33 5.56 -6.87
N LEU A 28 13.53 4.90 -6.03
CA LEU A 28 12.20 4.44 -6.43
C LEU A 28 11.26 5.63 -6.71
N ALA A 29 11.26 6.67 -5.89
CA ALA A 29 10.45 7.88 -6.14
C ALA A 29 10.82 8.53 -7.49
N ARG A 30 12.12 8.64 -7.78
CA ARG A 30 12.63 9.15 -9.06
C ARG A 30 12.16 8.30 -10.24
N ARG A 31 12.16 6.97 -10.09
CA ARG A 31 11.67 6.04 -11.12
C ARG A 31 10.18 6.22 -11.38
N ILE A 32 9.36 6.34 -10.32
CA ILE A 32 7.92 6.59 -10.45
C ILE A 32 7.69 7.89 -11.22
N ASN A 33 8.34 8.99 -10.83
CA ASN A 33 8.19 10.27 -11.53
C ASN A 33 8.63 10.21 -13.00
N LYS A 34 9.72 9.52 -13.33
CA LYS A 34 10.14 9.32 -14.73
C LYS A 34 9.14 8.51 -15.55
N THR A 35 8.50 7.51 -14.94
CA THR A 35 7.45 6.73 -15.61
C THR A 35 6.20 7.58 -15.86
N LEU A 36 5.78 8.39 -14.88
CA LEU A 36 4.66 9.32 -15.03
C LEU A 36 4.97 10.41 -16.07
N GLU A 37 6.20 10.92 -16.10
CA GLU A 37 6.69 11.85 -17.12
C GLU A 37 6.60 11.24 -18.52
N ARG A 38 7.05 9.99 -18.70
CA ARG A 38 6.93 9.28 -19.97
C ARG A 38 5.48 9.12 -20.40
N ALA A 39 4.58 8.76 -19.48
CA ALA A 39 3.15 8.64 -19.78
C ALA A 39 2.55 9.98 -20.26
N SER A 40 2.92 11.09 -19.60
CA SER A 40 2.53 12.44 -20.01
C SER A 40 3.07 12.81 -21.40
N GLN A 41 4.35 12.50 -21.67
CA GLN A 41 4.98 12.75 -22.97
C GLN A 41 4.31 11.98 -24.11
N ILE A 42 3.93 10.71 -23.87
CA ILE A 42 3.21 9.87 -24.84
C ILE A 42 1.85 10.51 -25.16
N GLU A 43 1.01 10.76 -24.15
CA GLU A 43 -0.32 11.32 -24.37
C GLU A 43 -0.27 12.72 -25.01
N ASN A 44 0.68 13.56 -24.59
CA ASN A 44 0.88 14.88 -25.20
C ASN A 44 1.22 14.78 -26.69
N SER A 45 2.09 13.85 -27.06
CA SER A 45 2.49 13.65 -28.46
C SER A 45 1.36 13.11 -29.35
N GLU A 46 0.33 12.50 -28.76
CA GLU A 46 -0.82 11.91 -29.45
C GLU A 46 -2.04 12.85 -29.55
N GLY A 47 -1.87 14.14 -29.22
CA GLY A 47 -2.93 15.14 -29.33
C GLY A 47 -3.25 15.89 -28.05
N GLY A 48 -2.31 15.94 -27.11
CA GLY A 48 -2.40 16.70 -25.87
C GLY A 48 -2.79 15.87 -24.66
N THR A 49 -2.15 16.16 -23.53
CA THR A 49 -2.40 15.51 -22.24
C THR A 49 -3.82 15.79 -21.75
N LYS A 50 -4.58 14.73 -21.44
CA LYS A 50 -6.00 14.84 -21.01
C LYS A 50 -6.18 14.71 -19.51
N ARG A 51 -5.15 14.27 -18.79
CA ARG A 51 -5.17 14.04 -17.35
C ARG A 51 -3.88 14.52 -16.70
N ASP A 52 -3.93 14.85 -15.42
CA ASP A 52 -2.71 15.08 -14.68
C ASP A 52 -2.02 13.75 -14.35
N TRP A 53 -0.86 13.52 -14.95
CA TRP A 53 -0.05 12.33 -14.71
C TRP A 53 0.81 12.44 -13.45
N PHE A 54 1.14 13.66 -13.00
CA PHE A 54 2.05 13.88 -11.89
C PHE A 54 1.31 13.85 -10.55
N VAL A 55 0.80 12.67 -10.21
CA VAL A 55 0.18 12.45 -8.91
C VAL A 55 1.20 12.59 -7.77
N PRO A 56 0.82 13.21 -6.63
CA PRO A 56 1.76 13.45 -5.53
C PRO A 56 2.23 12.14 -4.89
N ILE A 57 3.55 11.95 -4.81
CA ILE A 57 4.15 10.80 -4.13
C ILE A 57 4.33 11.13 -2.65
N VAL A 58 3.74 10.31 -1.77
CA VAL A 58 4.05 10.28 -0.33
C VAL A 58 5.00 9.12 -0.09
N ALA A 59 6.21 9.40 0.38
CA ALA A 59 7.29 8.42 0.50
C ALA A 59 7.68 8.10 1.95
N ASP A 60 8.20 6.88 2.13
CA ASP A 60 8.62 6.32 3.42
C ASP A 60 10.13 6.55 3.65
N ALA A 61 10.49 7.42 4.59
CA ALA A 61 11.88 7.62 5.02
C ALA A 61 12.28 6.72 6.21
N GLU A 62 11.43 5.76 6.57
CA GLU A 62 11.57 4.90 7.75
C GLU A 62 11.87 5.72 9.02
N ALA A 63 12.86 5.28 9.80
CA ALA A 63 13.39 6.01 10.96
C ALA A 63 14.50 7.01 10.58
N GLY A 64 14.65 7.35 9.29
CA GLY A 64 15.66 8.29 8.79
C GLY A 64 17.08 7.73 8.67
N PHE A 65 17.26 6.40 8.76
CA PHE A 65 18.54 5.70 8.56
C PHE A 65 19.70 6.14 9.47
N GLY A 66 19.40 6.78 10.61
CA GLY A 66 20.42 7.21 11.55
C GLY A 66 19.97 8.40 12.39
N GLY A 67 20.83 9.41 12.50
CA GLY A 67 20.56 10.64 13.25
C GLY A 67 20.01 11.78 12.38
N PRO A 68 19.95 13.01 12.91
CA PRO A 68 19.41 14.17 12.19
C PRO A 68 20.09 14.46 10.84
N LEU A 69 21.40 14.21 10.71
CA LEU A 69 22.10 14.40 9.44
C LEU A 69 21.62 13.41 8.37
N ASN A 70 21.36 12.16 8.74
CA ASN A 70 20.79 11.17 7.82
C ASN A 70 19.36 11.55 7.42
N CYS A 71 18.57 12.08 8.37
CA CYS A 71 17.21 12.60 8.10
C CYS A 71 17.23 13.80 7.15
N PHE A 72 18.19 14.71 7.30
CA PHE A 72 18.38 15.84 6.38
C PHE A 72 18.71 15.35 4.96
N GLU A 73 19.69 14.46 4.82
CA GLU A 73 20.12 13.94 3.51
C GLU A 73 19.03 13.13 2.79
N ILE A 74 18.32 12.25 3.50
CA ILE A 74 17.25 11.47 2.88
C ILE A 74 16.08 12.36 2.45
N MET A 75 15.76 13.41 3.22
CA MET A 75 14.75 14.39 2.84
C MET A 75 15.18 15.16 1.59
N ASN A 76 16.43 15.63 1.53
CA ASN A 76 16.99 16.29 0.35
C ASN A 76 16.89 15.38 -0.89
N ALA A 77 17.30 14.11 -0.75
CA ALA A 77 17.21 13.13 -1.84
C ALA A 77 15.77 12.89 -2.32
N TYR A 78 14.78 12.89 -1.42
CA TYR A 78 13.37 12.78 -1.79
C TYR A 78 12.83 14.03 -2.48
N ILE A 79 13.24 15.23 -2.05
CA ILE A 79 12.91 16.49 -2.72
C ILE A 79 13.44 16.48 -4.15
N GLU A 80 14.72 16.14 -4.34
CA GLU A 80 15.34 16.01 -5.67
C GLU A 80 14.65 14.96 -6.54
N ALA A 81 14.16 13.88 -5.92
CA ALA A 81 13.40 12.83 -6.61
C ALA A 81 11.97 13.23 -6.97
N GLY A 82 11.47 14.38 -6.46
CA GLY A 82 10.12 14.90 -6.70
C GLY A 82 9.04 14.28 -5.82
N ALA A 83 9.37 13.87 -4.58
CA ALA A 83 8.36 13.47 -3.60
C ALA A 83 7.56 14.69 -3.11
N ALA A 84 6.25 14.54 -2.96
CA ALA A 84 5.35 15.59 -2.46
C ALA A 84 5.26 15.59 -0.93
N ALA A 85 5.43 14.43 -0.30
CA ALA A 85 5.51 14.29 1.15
C ALA A 85 6.44 13.13 1.52
N VAL A 86 7.03 13.22 2.71
CA VAL A 86 7.92 12.21 3.27
C VAL A 86 7.52 11.97 4.72
N HIS A 87 7.33 10.71 5.12
CA HIS A 87 7.02 10.37 6.51
C HIS A 87 8.23 9.76 7.22
N PHE A 88 8.39 10.14 8.48
CA PHE A 88 9.38 9.60 9.42
C PHE A 88 8.66 8.91 10.58
N GLU A 89 9.27 7.91 11.18
CA GLU A 89 8.79 7.26 12.40
C GLU A 89 9.79 7.43 13.56
N ASP A 90 9.30 7.33 14.79
CA ASP A 90 10.05 7.52 16.04
C ASP A 90 10.69 6.22 16.57
N GLN A 91 11.12 5.35 15.65
CA GLN A 91 11.87 4.14 15.99
C GLN A 91 13.39 4.41 16.00
N LEU A 92 14.13 3.61 16.77
CA LEU A 92 15.58 3.54 16.69
C LEU A 92 15.97 2.93 15.34
N ALA A 93 16.63 3.69 14.47
CA ALA A 93 16.96 3.25 13.11
C ALA A 93 17.75 1.93 13.04
N ALA A 94 18.68 1.71 13.99
CA ALA A 94 19.45 0.46 14.06
C ALA A 94 18.61 -0.78 14.38
N GLU A 95 17.40 -0.59 14.93
CA GLU A 95 16.48 -1.65 15.31
C GLU A 95 15.08 -1.44 14.72
N LYS A 96 14.97 -0.70 13.60
CA LYS A 96 13.71 -0.43 12.93
C LYS A 96 12.97 -1.74 12.62
N LYS A 97 11.65 -1.74 12.80
CA LYS A 97 10.76 -2.84 12.39
C LYS A 97 9.56 -2.28 11.63
N CYS A 98 8.87 -3.15 10.89
CA CYS A 98 7.52 -2.86 10.41
C CYS A 98 6.60 -2.51 11.59
N GLY A 99 5.68 -1.57 11.41
CA GLY A 99 4.73 -1.16 12.46
C GLY A 99 3.92 -2.31 13.06
N HIS A 100 3.68 -3.36 12.27
CA HIS A 100 2.92 -4.56 12.64
C HIS A 100 3.80 -5.74 13.13
N LEU A 101 5.09 -5.52 13.35
CA LEU A 101 5.99 -6.50 13.98
C LEU A 101 6.25 -6.15 15.44
N SER A 102 6.46 -7.17 16.28
CA SER A 102 6.92 -7.01 17.66
C SER A 102 8.40 -6.58 17.71
N GLY A 103 8.84 -6.06 18.86
CA GLY A 103 10.25 -5.73 19.09
C GLY A 103 10.69 -4.36 18.56
N LYS A 104 9.74 -3.43 18.37
CA LYS A 104 10.01 -2.02 18.09
C LYS A 104 10.74 -1.38 19.27
N VAL A 105 11.72 -0.52 19.00
CA VAL A 105 12.42 0.29 20.00
C VAL A 105 12.19 1.75 19.66
N LEU A 106 11.60 2.51 20.58
CA LEU A 106 11.31 3.93 20.38
C LEU A 106 12.51 4.80 20.74
N ILE A 107 12.66 5.93 20.04
CA ILE A 107 13.54 7.02 20.46
C ILE A 107 12.78 8.00 21.37
N PRO A 108 13.46 8.82 22.19
CA PRO A 108 12.80 9.88 22.95
C PRO A 108 12.10 10.89 22.02
N ASN A 109 10.97 11.48 22.46
CA ASN A 109 10.23 12.49 21.69
C ASN A 109 11.13 13.65 21.20
N SER A 110 12.07 14.10 22.04
CA SER A 110 13.04 15.16 21.67
C SER A 110 14.01 14.73 20.56
N ALA A 111 14.29 13.43 20.41
CA ALA A 111 15.07 12.91 19.30
C ALA A 111 14.24 12.90 18.01
N HIS A 112 12.98 12.47 18.06
CA HIS A 112 12.11 12.51 16.88
C HIS A 112 11.84 13.94 16.40
N LEU A 113 11.62 14.90 17.32
CA LEU A 113 11.51 16.32 16.97
C LEU A 113 12.76 16.86 16.27
N ARG A 114 13.97 16.41 16.66
CA ARG A 114 15.21 16.78 15.96
C ARG A 114 15.25 16.21 14.54
N ASN A 115 14.76 14.99 14.32
CA ASN A 115 14.66 14.39 12.99
C ASN A 115 13.67 15.16 12.10
N LEU A 116 12.49 15.51 12.64
CA LEU A 116 11.49 16.32 11.93
C LEU A 116 12.02 17.71 11.58
N ASN A 117 12.73 18.37 12.50
CA ASN A 117 13.38 19.66 12.23
C ASN A 117 14.47 19.55 11.17
N ALA A 118 15.23 18.47 11.14
CA ALA A 118 16.24 18.24 10.11
C ALA A 118 15.60 18.05 8.71
N GLY A 119 14.51 17.28 8.61
CA GLY A 119 13.75 17.16 7.37
C GLY A 119 13.14 18.50 6.93
N ARG A 120 12.59 19.27 7.86
CA ARG A 120 12.13 20.63 7.56
C ARG A 120 13.26 21.53 7.04
N LEU A 121 14.40 21.54 7.71
CA LEU A 121 15.54 22.35 7.31
C LEU A 121 16.04 21.97 5.91
N ALA A 122 16.02 20.68 5.55
CA ALA A 122 16.35 20.25 4.19
C ALA A 122 15.43 20.91 3.16
N ALA A 123 14.12 20.91 3.40
CA ALA A 123 13.17 21.57 2.51
C ALA A 123 13.36 23.10 2.44
N ASP A 124 13.65 23.75 3.58
CA ASP A 124 13.97 25.18 3.62
C ASP A 124 15.23 25.51 2.78
N VAL A 125 16.28 24.69 2.90
CA VAL A 125 17.54 24.84 2.14
C VAL A 125 17.31 24.60 0.64
N CYS A 126 16.46 23.63 0.27
CA CYS A 126 16.07 23.39 -1.11
C CYS A 126 15.12 24.47 -1.67
N GLY A 127 14.65 25.41 -0.85
CA GLY A 127 13.69 26.44 -1.25
C GLY A 127 12.29 25.89 -1.53
N VAL A 128 11.92 24.76 -0.92
CA VAL A 128 10.62 24.11 -1.11
C VAL A 128 9.70 24.41 0.07
N PRO A 129 8.54 25.07 -0.15
CA PRO A 129 7.56 25.30 0.90
C PRO A 129 7.08 23.97 1.49
N THR A 130 7.05 23.87 2.80
CA THR A 130 6.72 22.61 3.47
C THR A 130 6.01 22.87 4.80
N VAL A 131 5.23 21.89 5.29
CA VAL A 131 4.54 21.90 6.59
C VAL A 131 4.95 20.65 7.36
N ILE A 132 5.44 20.77 8.61
CA ILE A 132 5.53 19.62 9.52
C ILE A 132 4.12 19.47 10.06
N ASN A 133 3.54 18.30 9.82
CA ASN A 133 2.19 18.04 10.27
C ASN A 133 2.13 16.67 10.93
N GLU A 134 1.48 16.62 12.08
CA GLU A 134 0.93 15.37 12.57
C GLU A 134 -0.34 15.12 11.75
N LEU A 135 -0.28 14.15 10.81
CA LEU A 135 -1.38 13.84 9.87
C LEU A 135 -2.75 13.80 10.53
N GLY A 136 -2.74 13.39 11.78
CA GLY A 136 -3.90 13.27 12.61
C GLY A 136 -4.60 14.50 13.13
N ALA A 137 -3.90 15.63 13.25
CA ALA A 137 -4.52 16.90 13.61
C ALA A 137 -5.53 17.36 12.54
N MET A 138 -5.48 16.77 11.33
CA MET A 138 -6.38 17.04 10.22
C MET A 138 -7.52 16.01 10.07
N GLY A 139 -7.54 14.96 10.91
CA GLY A 139 -8.28 13.73 10.65
C GLY A 139 -7.63 12.86 9.56
N TYR A 140 -8.09 11.63 9.35
CA TYR A 140 -7.56 10.72 8.32
C TYR A 140 -7.88 11.17 6.89
N LYS A 141 -7.19 12.21 6.42
CA LYS A 141 -7.31 12.77 5.07
C LYS A 141 -6.45 12.04 4.04
N PHE A 142 -5.47 11.26 4.49
CA PHE A 142 -4.62 10.42 3.66
C PHE A 142 -4.67 8.98 4.16
N GLN A 143 -4.98 8.05 3.26
CA GLN A 143 -5.08 6.62 3.54
C GLN A 143 -4.40 5.86 2.42
N PHE A 144 -3.67 4.79 2.75
CA PHE A 144 -2.90 4.03 1.79
C PHE A 144 -2.82 2.55 2.20
N ILE A 145 -2.73 1.66 1.21
CA ILE A 145 -2.51 0.22 1.41
C ILE A 145 -1.02 -0.03 1.15
N THR A 146 -0.26 -0.21 2.22
CA THR A 146 1.22 -0.29 2.20
C THR A 146 1.76 -1.37 1.26
N LEU A 147 1.16 -2.57 1.26
CA LEU A 147 1.69 -3.76 0.57
C LEU A 147 0.91 -4.15 -0.68
N ALA A 148 0.06 -3.26 -1.22
CA ALA A 148 -0.78 -3.55 -2.38
C ALA A 148 0.02 -4.06 -3.58
N GLY A 149 1.13 -3.38 -3.92
CA GLY A 149 2.01 -3.75 -5.03
C GLY A 149 2.69 -5.11 -4.83
N PHE A 150 3.17 -5.41 -3.62
CA PHE A 150 3.79 -6.70 -3.32
C PHE A 150 2.79 -7.86 -3.48
N HIS A 151 1.60 -7.73 -2.91
CA HIS A 151 0.58 -8.79 -3.00
C HIS A 151 0.04 -8.98 -4.42
N SER A 152 -0.22 -7.91 -5.16
CA SER A 152 -0.73 -8.01 -6.53
C SER A 152 0.28 -8.63 -7.49
N LEU A 153 1.56 -8.23 -7.39
CA LEU A 153 2.65 -8.75 -8.21
C LEU A 153 2.87 -10.25 -7.94
N ASN A 154 3.05 -10.62 -6.67
CA ASN A 154 3.36 -12.01 -6.31
C ASN A 154 2.20 -12.94 -6.61
N PHE A 155 0.97 -12.55 -6.26
CA PHE A 155 -0.21 -13.40 -6.50
C PHE A 155 -0.51 -13.54 -8.00
N GLY A 156 -0.45 -12.43 -8.75
CA GLY A 156 -0.66 -12.44 -10.20
C GLY A 156 0.32 -13.37 -10.92
N MET A 157 1.62 -13.26 -10.59
CA MET A 157 2.65 -14.12 -11.18
C MET A 157 2.52 -15.58 -10.73
N PHE A 158 2.21 -15.84 -9.46
CA PHE A 158 2.00 -17.21 -8.96
C PHE A 158 0.84 -17.90 -9.68
N GLU A 159 -0.31 -17.25 -9.83
CA GLU A 159 -1.46 -17.81 -10.52
C GLU A 159 -1.18 -18.04 -12.01
N LEU A 160 -0.49 -17.11 -12.68
CA LEU A 160 -0.08 -17.28 -14.06
C LEU A 160 0.86 -18.48 -14.20
N ALA A 161 1.92 -18.56 -13.40
CA ALA A 161 2.89 -19.65 -13.44
C ALA A 161 2.24 -21.01 -13.13
N ARG A 162 1.35 -21.07 -12.14
CA ARG A 162 0.59 -22.28 -11.78
C ARG A 162 -0.27 -22.76 -12.96
N LYS A 163 -1.06 -21.86 -13.56
CA LYS A 163 -1.92 -22.21 -14.70
C LYS A 163 -1.10 -22.53 -15.96
N TYR A 164 0.02 -21.84 -16.17
CA TYR A 164 0.90 -22.06 -17.32
C TYR A 164 1.60 -23.42 -17.25
N LYS A 165 2.01 -23.86 -16.04
CA LYS A 165 2.51 -25.21 -15.81
C LYS A 165 1.50 -26.29 -16.25
N ASP A 166 0.21 -26.05 -16.00
CA ASP A 166 -0.85 -27.02 -16.27
C ASP A 166 -1.37 -26.99 -17.72
N ARG A 167 -1.48 -25.80 -18.33
CA ARG A 167 -2.19 -25.57 -19.61
C ARG A 167 -1.40 -24.78 -20.65
N GLY A 168 -0.13 -24.47 -20.37
CA GLY A 168 0.75 -23.73 -21.27
C GLY A 168 0.12 -22.43 -21.76
N MET A 169 0.17 -22.22 -23.09
CA MET A 169 -0.29 -20.99 -23.73
C MET A 169 -1.76 -20.63 -23.49
N ALA A 170 -2.62 -21.60 -23.16
CA ALA A 170 -4.02 -21.30 -22.83
C ALA A 170 -4.14 -20.39 -21.60
N ALA A 171 -3.27 -20.58 -20.59
CA ALA A 171 -3.24 -19.74 -19.41
C ALA A 171 -2.80 -18.30 -19.71
N TYR A 172 -1.83 -18.14 -20.62
CA TYR A 172 -1.39 -16.80 -21.04
C TYR A 172 -2.44 -16.12 -21.92
N SER A 173 -3.10 -16.86 -22.81
CA SER A 173 -4.18 -16.34 -23.64
C SER A 173 -5.36 -15.84 -22.79
N GLU A 174 -5.72 -16.53 -21.71
CA GLU A 174 -6.73 -16.04 -20.76
C GLU A 174 -6.35 -14.70 -20.12
N LEU A 175 -5.08 -14.51 -19.74
CA LEU A 175 -4.60 -13.23 -19.24
C LEU A 175 -4.76 -12.14 -20.31
N GLN A 176 -4.32 -12.43 -21.54
CA GLN A 176 -4.41 -11.47 -22.64
C GLN A 176 -5.86 -11.13 -23.00
N GLN A 177 -6.79 -12.10 -22.95
CA GLN A 177 -8.22 -11.83 -23.14
C GLN A 177 -8.79 -10.95 -22.02
N ALA A 178 -8.38 -11.18 -20.77
CA ALA A 178 -8.77 -10.31 -19.66
C ALA A 178 -8.22 -8.87 -19.81
N GLU A 179 -7.03 -8.71 -20.39
CA GLU A 179 -6.48 -7.38 -20.74
C GLU A 179 -7.32 -6.67 -21.80
N PHE A 180 -7.72 -7.36 -22.87
CA PHE A 180 -8.64 -6.81 -23.88
C PHE A 180 -9.99 -6.43 -23.26
N GLU A 181 -10.56 -7.28 -22.41
CA GLU A 181 -11.80 -6.97 -21.71
C GLU A 181 -11.68 -5.76 -20.79
N ALA A 182 -10.50 -5.48 -20.25
CA ALA A 182 -10.23 -4.33 -19.38
C ALA A 182 -10.13 -3.01 -20.16
N GLU A 183 -9.94 -3.02 -21.48
CA GLU A 183 -9.89 -1.79 -22.30
C GLU A 183 -11.17 -0.95 -22.15
N LYS A 184 -12.33 -1.59 -21.99
CA LYS A 184 -13.63 -0.92 -21.74
C LYS A 184 -13.66 -0.11 -20.43
N HIS A 185 -12.73 -0.39 -19.53
CA HIS A 185 -12.53 0.32 -18.26
C HIS A 185 -11.33 1.30 -18.30
N GLY A 186 -10.70 1.47 -19.46
CA GLY A 186 -9.60 2.41 -19.68
C GLY A 186 -8.19 1.79 -19.58
N TYR A 187 -8.05 0.46 -19.56
CA TYR A 187 -6.74 -0.21 -19.62
C TYR A 187 -6.12 -0.05 -21.02
N THR A 188 -4.81 0.24 -21.10
CA THR A 188 -4.11 0.51 -22.38
C THR A 188 -2.90 -0.37 -22.64
N ALA A 189 -2.34 -1.00 -21.60
CA ALA A 189 -1.06 -1.71 -21.69
C ALA A 189 -1.09 -3.01 -22.52
N VAL A 190 -2.27 -3.44 -22.98
CA VAL A 190 -2.41 -4.48 -24.02
C VAL A 190 -1.62 -4.11 -25.29
N ARG A 191 -1.52 -2.81 -25.60
CA ARG A 191 -0.63 -2.22 -26.62
C ARG A 191 0.68 -1.79 -25.98
N HIS A 192 1.47 -2.78 -25.57
CA HIS A 192 2.67 -2.57 -24.76
C HIS A 192 3.78 -1.77 -25.48
N GLN A 193 3.85 -1.76 -26.81
CA GLN A 193 4.84 -0.95 -27.54
C GLN A 193 4.49 0.55 -27.45
N ARG A 194 3.21 0.90 -27.66
CA ARG A 194 2.73 2.26 -27.39
C ARG A 194 2.95 2.64 -25.93
N GLU A 195 2.58 1.77 -24.99
CA GLU A 195 2.60 2.04 -23.54
C GLU A 195 4.00 2.44 -23.02
N VAL A 196 5.06 1.83 -23.56
CA VAL A 196 6.45 2.16 -23.20
C VAL A 196 7.06 3.31 -24.04
N GLY A 197 6.30 3.88 -24.95
CA GLY A 197 6.67 5.09 -25.69
C GLY A 197 7.37 4.86 -27.03
N THR A 198 7.21 3.70 -27.67
CA THR A 198 7.79 3.45 -29.00
C THR A 198 7.36 4.52 -30.01
N GLY A 199 6.08 4.91 -30.03
CA GLY A 199 5.58 5.97 -30.91
C GLY A 199 6.17 7.35 -30.59
N TYR A 200 6.37 7.67 -29.32
CA TYR A 200 7.04 8.90 -28.90
C TYR A 200 8.49 8.97 -29.44
N PHE A 201 9.26 7.88 -29.32
CA PHE A 201 10.64 7.85 -29.81
C PHE A 201 10.74 7.83 -31.34
N ASP A 202 9.74 7.29 -32.04
CA ASP A 202 9.63 7.45 -33.50
C ASP A 202 9.51 8.92 -33.88
N LEU A 203 8.71 9.72 -33.16
CA LEU A 203 8.59 11.16 -33.38
C LEU A 203 9.91 11.90 -33.12
N VAL A 204 10.64 11.54 -32.07
CA VAL A 204 11.97 12.11 -31.79
C VAL A 204 12.93 11.84 -32.94
N THR A 205 12.92 10.61 -33.47
CA THR A 205 13.78 10.20 -34.58
C THR A 205 13.39 10.93 -35.88
N MET A 206 12.09 11.09 -36.15
CA MET A 206 11.61 11.87 -37.30
C MET A 206 11.99 13.35 -37.19
N ALA A 207 11.90 13.94 -36.00
CA ALA A 207 12.25 15.35 -35.77
C ALA A 207 13.76 15.61 -35.90
N ALA A 208 14.60 14.64 -35.51
CA ALA A 208 16.05 14.76 -35.61
C ALA A 208 16.60 14.50 -37.03
N ALA A 209 15.84 13.81 -37.87
CA ALA A 209 16.29 13.42 -39.21
C ALA A 209 16.09 14.54 -40.25
N ARG A 210 17.07 14.73 -41.14
CA ARG A 210 16.95 15.66 -42.28
C ARG A 210 16.03 15.15 -43.38
N GLU A 211 15.87 13.83 -43.47
CA GLU A 211 15.01 13.10 -44.41
C GLU A 211 14.23 12.02 -43.65
N LYS A 212 13.15 11.49 -44.25
CA LYS A 212 12.28 10.52 -43.58
C LYS A 212 13.06 9.23 -43.22
N PRO A 213 13.22 8.89 -41.93
CA PRO A 213 14.03 7.75 -41.51
C PRO A 213 13.37 6.41 -41.90
N SER A 214 14.17 5.45 -42.37
CA SER A 214 13.71 4.12 -42.77
C SER A 214 13.57 3.13 -41.61
N THR A 215 14.00 3.52 -40.40
CA THR A 215 14.15 2.67 -39.20
C THR A 215 13.10 2.93 -38.11
N ILE A 216 11.97 3.56 -38.43
CA ILE A 216 10.87 3.77 -37.47
C ILE A 216 10.22 2.45 -37.05
N ALA A 217 9.90 2.31 -35.77
CA ALA A 217 9.58 1.03 -35.14
C ALA A 217 8.08 0.68 -35.20
N LEU A 218 7.17 1.64 -34.99
CA LEU A 218 5.75 1.34 -34.78
C LEU A 218 5.02 0.98 -36.08
N THR A 219 5.31 1.69 -37.18
CA THR A 219 4.53 1.63 -38.44
C THR A 219 4.51 0.25 -39.12
N LYS A 220 5.48 -0.62 -38.84
CA LYS A 220 5.55 -1.99 -39.39
C LYS A 220 5.46 -3.09 -38.32
N SER A 221 5.22 -2.73 -37.06
CA SER A 221 5.15 -3.65 -35.93
C SER A 221 3.96 -4.61 -36.03
N THR A 222 4.04 -5.74 -35.31
CA THR A 222 2.89 -6.66 -35.15
C THR A 222 1.76 -5.99 -34.38
N GLU A 223 2.06 -5.12 -33.42
CA GLU A 223 1.07 -4.32 -32.68
C GLU A 223 0.20 -3.49 -33.65
N ALA A 224 0.81 -2.72 -34.55
CA ALA A 224 0.09 -1.91 -35.54
C ALA A 224 -0.78 -2.72 -36.52
N LYS A 225 -0.45 -4.01 -36.71
CA LYS A 225 -1.15 -4.91 -37.65
C LYS A 225 -2.25 -5.76 -37.00
N GLN A 226 -2.06 -6.16 -35.74
CA GLN A 226 -2.92 -7.16 -35.07
C GLN A 226 -3.84 -6.56 -33.99
N PHE A 227 -3.58 -5.33 -33.54
CA PHE A 227 -4.33 -4.68 -32.45
C PHE A 227 -5.23 -3.53 -32.96
N GLN A 228 -5.61 -3.57 -34.24
CA GLN A 228 -6.66 -2.72 -34.81
C GLN A 228 -8.04 -3.19 -34.30
N GLU A 229 -9.02 -2.28 -34.19
CA GLU A 229 -10.40 -2.62 -33.79
C GLU A 229 -11.03 -3.59 -34.80
N ASN A 230 -10.92 -4.89 -34.53
CA ASN A 230 -11.59 -5.92 -35.32
C ASN A 230 -12.96 -6.23 -34.72
N THR A 231 -14.01 -5.67 -35.34
CA THR A 231 -15.44 -5.96 -35.11
C THR A 231 -15.84 -7.32 -35.70
N GLN A 232 -15.19 -8.41 -35.28
CA GLN A 232 -15.59 -9.75 -35.68
C GLN A 232 -15.75 -10.67 -34.47
N SER A 233 -17.02 -10.94 -34.15
CA SER A 233 -17.47 -11.97 -33.23
C SER A 233 -17.10 -13.36 -33.79
N VAL A 234 -16.32 -14.14 -33.04
CA VAL A 234 -16.06 -15.54 -33.37
C VAL A 234 -17.02 -16.43 -32.55
N PRO A 235 -17.73 -17.40 -33.16
CA PRO A 235 -18.59 -18.33 -32.45
C PRO A 235 -17.77 -19.30 -31.58
N GLY A 236 -18.24 -19.56 -30.37
CA GLY A 236 -17.59 -20.46 -29.42
C GLY A 236 -17.90 -21.93 -29.71
N ASP A 237 -16.85 -22.74 -29.83
CA ASP A 237 -16.92 -24.19 -29.68
C ASP A 237 -16.14 -24.59 -28.43
N SER A 238 -16.82 -25.26 -27.49
CA SER A 238 -16.24 -25.84 -26.28
C SER A 238 -15.83 -27.29 -26.53
N PRO A 239 -14.58 -27.70 -26.29
CA PRO A 239 -14.24 -29.11 -26.22
C PRO A 239 -14.35 -29.66 -24.79
N SER A 240 -14.93 -30.85 -24.72
CA SER A 240 -15.19 -31.68 -23.54
C SER A 240 -13.93 -32.02 -22.71
N VAL A 241 -14.08 -31.89 -21.40
CA VAL A 241 -13.10 -32.33 -20.38
C VAL A 241 -13.04 -33.86 -20.33
N ARG A 242 -11.83 -34.43 -20.44
CA ARG A 242 -11.53 -35.80 -19.97
C ARG A 242 -10.71 -35.73 -18.70
N SER A 243 -11.09 -36.58 -17.76
CA SER A 243 -10.60 -36.67 -16.39
C SER A 243 -9.31 -37.47 -16.23
N GLN A 244 -8.58 -37.08 -15.18
CA GLN A 244 -7.65 -37.86 -14.34
C GLN A 244 -6.29 -38.26 -14.89
N ALA A 245 -5.26 -37.63 -14.31
CA ALA A 245 -4.00 -38.30 -13.98
C ALA A 245 -3.59 -37.88 -12.56
N THR A 246 -3.52 -38.87 -11.66
CA THR A 246 -3.02 -38.75 -10.29
C THR A 246 -1.51 -38.62 -10.34
N ILE A 247 -0.94 -37.57 -9.73
CA ILE A 247 0.51 -37.46 -9.52
C ILE A 247 0.77 -37.35 -8.02
N ASN A 248 1.33 -38.43 -7.48
CA ASN A 248 2.02 -38.48 -6.20
C ASN A 248 3.35 -37.72 -6.31
N GLN A 249 3.62 -36.79 -5.39
CA GLN A 249 4.99 -36.47 -4.99
C GLN A 249 5.04 -36.06 -3.50
N PRO A 250 5.99 -36.60 -2.71
CA PRO A 250 6.26 -36.15 -1.36
C PRO A 250 7.51 -35.26 -1.34
N TYR A 251 7.37 -33.96 -1.09
CA TYR A 251 8.51 -33.12 -0.69
C TYR A 251 8.06 -31.95 0.18
N ALA A 252 7.95 -32.22 1.48
CA ALA A 252 7.84 -31.19 2.50
C ALA A 252 8.47 -31.71 3.81
N ARG A 253 9.81 -31.64 3.91
CA ARG A 253 10.51 -31.73 5.19
C ARG A 253 11.73 -30.83 5.20
N ARG A 254 11.59 -29.66 5.83
CA ARG A 254 12.54 -29.05 6.80
C ARG A 254 12.20 -27.58 7.03
N ILE A 255 11.25 -27.30 7.92
CA ILE A 255 11.35 -26.18 8.88
C ILE A 255 10.66 -26.67 10.15
N GLN A 256 11.42 -27.25 11.08
CA GLN A 256 10.91 -27.73 12.38
C GLN A 256 11.90 -27.35 13.50
N HIS A 257 12.35 -26.09 13.54
CA HIS A 257 13.09 -25.58 14.70
C HIS A 257 12.82 -24.08 14.88
N LEU A 258 11.61 -23.71 15.30
CA LEU A 258 11.31 -22.36 15.84
C LEU A 258 10.07 -22.29 16.75
N ASN A 259 9.49 -23.42 17.16
CA ASN A 259 8.33 -23.46 18.06
C ASN A 259 8.74 -23.73 19.51
N LEU A 260 9.54 -22.85 20.11
CA LEU A 260 9.92 -22.98 21.54
C LEU A 260 9.48 -21.81 22.43
N PHE A 261 8.59 -20.91 21.98
CA PHE A 261 8.13 -19.79 22.82
C PHE A 261 6.63 -19.51 22.90
N TYR A 262 5.76 -20.35 22.32
CA TYR A 262 4.32 -20.21 22.53
C TYR A 262 3.80 -21.31 23.46
N ARG A 263 3.77 -21.02 24.76
CA ARG A 263 2.94 -21.78 25.70
C ARG A 263 1.48 -21.60 25.28
N ASN A 264 0.82 -22.73 25.05
CA ASN A 264 -0.63 -22.82 24.81
C ASN A 264 -1.39 -22.18 25.98
N PHE A 265 -1.84 -20.94 25.80
CA PHE A 265 -3.01 -20.45 26.49
C PHE A 265 -4.23 -21.20 25.92
N SER A 266 -5.23 -21.46 26.77
CA SER A 266 -6.51 -22.07 26.41
C SER A 266 -7.06 -21.49 25.10
N GLY A 267 -7.47 -22.37 24.19
CA GLY A 267 -7.53 -22.14 22.74
C GLY A 267 -8.15 -20.81 22.29
N THR A 268 -7.48 -20.17 21.33
CA THR A 268 -7.97 -18.99 20.61
C THR A 268 -9.43 -19.15 20.20
N PRO A 269 -10.31 -18.17 20.48
CA PRO A 269 -11.69 -18.15 20.04
C PRO A 269 -11.84 -18.52 18.55
N LYS A 270 -12.89 -19.28 18.20
CA LYS A 270 -13.04 -19.88 16.85
C LYS A 270 -12.99 -18.86 15.72
N ASP A 271 -13.58 -17.71 15.96
CA ASP A 271 -13.61 -16.52 15.11
C ASP A 271 -12.21 -15.90 14.88
N LEU A 272 -11.29 -16.06 15.83
CA LEU A 272 -9.91 -15.58 15.75
C LEU A 272 -8.89 -16.65 15.32
N GLN A 273 -9.34 -17.86 14.96
CA GLN A 273 -8.44 -18.93 14.49
C GLN A 273 -7.92 -18.70 13.06
N ASP A 274 -8.67 -17.99 12.22
CA ASP A 274 -8.28 -17.66 10.84
C ASP A 274 -8.05 -16.16 10.69
N ARG A 275 -6.80 -15.71 10.82
CA ARG A 275 -6.39 -14.30 10.66
C ARG A 275 -5.56 -14.06 9.39
N ARG A 276 -5.67 -14.93 8.40
CA ARG A 276 -4.82 -14.88 7.19
C ARG A 276 -5.06 -13.65 6.31
N VAL A 277 -6.29 -13.12 6.35
CA VAL A 277 -6.66 -11.86 5.70
C VAL A 277 -7.14 -10.92 6.79
N GLU A 278 -6.22 -10.07 7.25
CA GLU A 278 -6.47 -9.08 8.29
C GLU A 278 -6.33 -7.68 7.70
N ILE A 279 -7.33 -6.84 7.93
CA ILE A 279 -7.25 -5.41 7.64
C ILE A 279 -6.98 -4.69 8.95
N THR A 280 -5.97 -3.82 8.98
CA THR A 280 -5.74 -2.90 10.10
C THR A 280 -6.04 -1.49 9.61
N GLY A 281 -6.75 -0.68 10.41
CA GLY A 281 -7.11 0.66 9.97
C GLY A 281 -7.76 1.55 11.04
N PRO A 282 -7.97 2.84 10.73
CA PRO A 282 -8.50 3.84 11.65
C PRO A 282 -9.90 3.51 12.15
N CYS A 283 -10.23 4.02 13.34
CA CYS A 283 -11.56 3.87 13.95
C CYS A 283 -12.61 4.87 13.41
N ASP A 284 -12.39 5.47 12.24
CA ASP A 284 -13.37 6.36 11.59
C ASP A 284 -14.58 5.58 11.10
N ARG A 285 -15.78 6.16 11.27
CA ARG A 285 -17.07 5.48 11.04
C ARG A 285 -17.19 4.80 9.68
N LYS A 286 -16.91 5.52 8.59
CA LYS A 286 -16.93 4.99 7.21
C LYS A 286 -15.91 3.86 7.03
N MET A 287 -14.74 3.99 7.66
CA MET A 287 -13.67 3.01 7.51
C MET A 287 -13.92 1.73 8.28
N VAL A 288 -14.46 1.83 9.49
CA VAL A 288 -14.93 0.67 10.26
C VAL A 288 -15.93 -0.14 9.42
N ILE A 289 -16.93 0.49 8.81
CA ILE A 289 -17.91 -0.19 7.96
C ILE A 289 -17.23 -0.87 6.76
N ASN A 290 -16.38 -0.14 6.02
CA ASN A 290 -15.72 -0.69 4.83
C ASN A 290 -14.76 -1.83 5.16
N ALA A 291 -14.01 -1.73 6.26
CA ALA A 291 -13.07 -2.77 6.67
C ALA A 291 -13.80 -4.02 7.13
N LEU A 292 -14.88 -3.88 7.91
CA LEU A 292 -15.76 -4.98 8.28
C LEU A 292 -16.42 -5.63 7.05
N ASN A 293 -16.78 -4.85 6.05
CA ASN A 293 -17.41 -5.33 4.81
C ASN A 293 -16.42 -5.81 3.73
N SER A 294 -15.11 -5.74 3.97
CA SER A 294 -14.08 -5.99 2.95
C SER A 294 -13.97 -7.46 2.51
N GLY A 295 -14.60 -8.37 3.24
CA GLY A 295 -14.41 -9.82 3.08
C GLY A 295 -13.16 -10.37 3.78
N ALA A 296 -12.41 -9.52 4.49
CA ALA A 296 -11.37 -9.94 5.42
C ALA A 296 -11.93 -10.84 6.53
N LYS A 297 -11.05 -11.64 7.14
CA LYS A 297 -11.42 -12.48 8.29
C LYS A 297 -11.49 -11.65 9.56
N THR A 298 -10.52 -10.74 9.72
CA THR A 298 -10.42 -9.85 10.85
C THR A 298 -10.23 -8.40 10.40
N TYR A 299 -10.79 -7.48 11.18
CA TYR A 299 -10.48 -6.06 11.11
C TYR A 299 -9.94 -5.61 12.47
N MET A 300 -8.68 -5.18 12.52
CA MET A 300 -8.09 -4.53 13.68
C MET A 300 -8.37 -3.03 13.63
N ALA A 301 -9.37 -2.61 14.41
CA ALA A 301 -9.61 -1.22 14.75
C ALA A 301 -8.50 -0.75 15.68
N ASP A 302 -7.67 0.15 15.17
CA ASP A 302 -6.37 0.44 15.74
C ASP A 302 -6.31 1.88 16.25
N PHE A 303 -6.30 2.04 17.58
CA PHE A 303 -6.20 3.33 18.25
C PHE A 303 -4.76 3.88 18.30
N GLU A 304 -3.76 3.10 17.86
CA GLU A 304 -2.34 3.44 17.95
C GLU A 304 -1.78 3.96 16.62
N ASP A 305 -1.45 3.06 15.68
CA ASP A 305 -0.69 3.43 14.48
C ASP A 305 -1.62 3.97 13.37
N SER A 306 -2.86 3.49 13.35
CA SER A 306 -3.86 3.81 12.33
C SER A 306 -4.92 4.79 12.81
N THR A 307 -4.92 5.21 14.09
CA THR A 307 -5.81 6.28 14.59
C THR A 307 -5.01 7.36 15.30
N THR A 308 -5.26 8.63 14.96
CA THR A 308 -4.57 9.73 15.59
C THR A 308 -5.19 9.95 16.94
N PRO A 309 -4.37 10.07 17.99
CA PRO A 309 -4.84 10.17 19.36
C PRO A 309 -5.39 11.55 19.74
N THR A 310 -6.15 12.22 18.85
CA THR A 310 -6.94 13.38 19.28
C THR A 310 -8.11 12.90 20.13
N TRP A 311 -8.47 13.66 21.16
CA TRP A 311 -9.61 13.32 22.03
C TRP A 311 -10.88 12.98 21.23
N ARG A 312 -11.20 13.80 20.23
CA ARG A 312 -12.37 13.59 19.38
C ARG A 312 -12.29 12.25 18.62
N ASN A 313 -11.16 11.95 17.99
CA ASN A 313 -11.01 10.71 17.23
C ASN A 313 -11.08 9.47 18.13
N LEU A 314 -10.49 9.55 19.32
CA LEU A 314 -10.50 8.45 20.28
C LEU A 314 -11.93 8.17 20.77
N ILE A 315 -12.66 9.21 21.21
CA ILE A 315 -14.04 9.06 21.70
C ILE A 315 -15.00 8.65 20.57
N GLU A 316 -14.94 9.29 19.41
CA GLU A 316 -15.77 8.89 18.26
C GLU A 316 -15.41 7.49 17.77
N GLY A 317 -14.13 7.12 17.82
CA GLY A 317 -13.67 5.76 17.53
C GLY A 317 -14.33 4.74 18.46
N GLN A 318 -14.28 4.96 19.78
CA GLN A 318 -14.94 4.10 20.75
C GLN A 318 -16.45 3.97 20.50
N LYS A 319 -17.12 5.09 20.18
CA LYS A 319 -18.54 5.09 19.79
C LYS A 319 -18.80 4.31 18.50
N ASN A 320 -17.94 4.45 17.49
CA ASN A 320 -18.08 3.70 16.25
C ASN A 320 -17.95 2.19 16.49
N LEU A 321 -17.02 1.77 17.35
CA LEU A 321 -16.87 0.36 17.71
C LEU A 321 -18.08 -0.16 18.52
N PHE A 322 -18.61 0.65 19.42
CA PHE A 322 -19.85 0.36 20.16
C PHE A 322 -21.03 0.08 19.23
N ASP A 323 -21.27 0.96 18.25
CA ASP A 323 -22.33 0.80 17.26
C ASP A 323 -22.07 -0.41 16.34
N ALA A 324 -20.81 -0.64 15.96
CA ALA A 324 -20.43 -1.73 15.05
C ALA A 324 -20.68 -3.11 15.67
N ILE A 325 -20.37 -3.31 16.94
CA ILE A 325 -20.59 -4.57 17.66
C ILE A 325 -22.07 -4.91 17.75
N ARG A 326 -22.94 -3.89 17.83
CA ARG A 326 -24.40 -4.05 17.87
C ARG A 326 -25.05 -4.17 16.50
N GLY A 327 -24.29 -3.97 15.42
CA GLY A 327 -24.83 -3.96 14.06
C GLY A 327 -25.60 -2.68 13.71
N GLU A 328 -25.45 -1.62 14.50
CA GLU A 328 -26.20 -0.35 14.38
C GLU A 328 -25.39 0.75 13.67
N ILE A 329 -24.13 0.49 13.34
CA ILE A 329 -23.27 1.45 12.66
C ILE A 329 -23.76 1.70 11.22
N SER A 330 -24.01 2.97 10.92
CA SER A 330 -24.39 3.45 9.59
C SER A 330 -23.72 4.79 9.29
N TYR A 331 -23.44 5.06 8.02
CA TYR A 331 -22.82 6.31 7.59
C TYR A 331 -23.40 6.77 6.24
N GLN A 332 -23.81 8.03 6.16
CA GLN A 332 -24.15 8.67 4.90
C GLN A 332 -23.01 9.59 4.48
N ASP A 333 -22.48 9.38 3.29
CA ASP A 333 -21.48 10.27 2.72
C ASP A 333 -22.13 11.63 2.40
N PRO A 334 -21.63 12.75 2.97
CA PRO A 334 -22.30 14.04 2.85
C PRO A 334 -22.27 14.60 1.42
N GLN A 335 -21.27 14.21 0.60
CA GLN A 335 -21.10 14.70 -0.76
C GLN A 335 -21.88 13.83 -1.75
N THR A 336 -21.70 12.52 -1.67
CA THR A 336 -22.29 11.57 -2.64
C THR A 336 -23.67 11.06 -2.22
N ARG A 337 -24.09 11.33 -0.98
CA ARG A 337 -25.32 10.82 -0.34
C ARG A 337 -25.41 9.29 -0.25
N LYS A 338 -24.33 8.58 -0.63
CA LYS A 338 -24.24 7.13 -0.57
C LYS A 338 -24.30 6.66 0.88
N GLN A 339 -25.13 5.66 1.12
CA GLN A 339 -25.30 5.02 2.43
C GLN A 339 -24.34 3.84 2.57
N TYR A 340 -23.84 3.66 3.79
CA TYR A 340 -22.94 2.59 4.19
C TYR A 340 -23.49 1.98 5.47
N GLU A 341 -23.68 0.66 5.47
CA GLU A 341 -24.17 -0.15 6.58
C GLU A 341 -23.41 -1.48 6.58
N LEU A 342 -23.47 -2.24 7.68
CA LEU A 342 -22.82 -3.55 7.74
C LEU A 342 -23.55 -4.59 6.88
N ASN A 343 -22.76 -5.42 6.20
CA ASN A 343 -23.26 -6.59 5.50
C ASN A 343 -23.66 -7.68 6.50
N SER A 344 -24.34 -8.73 6.03
CA SER A 344 -24.81 -9.84 6.88
C SER A 344 -23.71 -10.70 7.51
N LYS A 345 -22.46 -10.57 7.04
CA LYS A 345 -21.29 -11.31 7.54
C LYS A 345 -20.07 -10.40 7.59
N PRO A 346 -20.01 -9.47 8.56
CA PRO A 346 -18.85 -8.60 8.73
C PRO A 346 -17.63 -9.42 9.20
N ALA A 347 -16.43 -8.89 8.95
CA ALA A 347 -15.19 -9.40 9.52
C ALA A 347 -15.25 -9.36 11.07
N VAL A 348 -14.45 -10.19 11.73
CA VAL A 348 -14.37 -10.19 13.19
C VAL A 348 -13.62 -8.92 13.62
N LEU A 349 -14.27 -8.10 14.43
CA LEU A 349 -13.68 -6.88 14.96
C LEU A 349 -12.66 -7.23 16.06
N MET A 350 -11.45 -6.69 15.92
CA MET A 350 -10.41 -6.71 16.94
C MET A 350 -10.04 -5.28 17.28
N VAL A 351 -9.72 -5.02 18.55
CA VAL A 351 -9.32 -3.68 18.98
C VAL A 351 -7.88 -3.69 19.44
N ARG A 352 -7.10 -2.73 18.94
CA ARG A 352 -5.77 -2.41 19.44
C ARG A 352 -5.83 -1.09 20.20
N PRO A 353 -5.75 -1.10 21.54
CA PRO A 353 -5.50 0.09 22.35
C PRO A 353 -4.18 0.77 21.98
N ARG A 354 -4.03 2.06 22.31
CA ARG A 354 -2.73 2.75 22.27
C ARG A 354 -1.67 2.01 23.10
N GLY A 355 -0.40 2.18 22.74
CA GLY A 355 0.72 1.65 23.53
C GLY A 355 0.88 2.34 24.90
N TRP A 356 1.50 1.65 25.86
CA TRP A 356 1.70 2.15 27.24
C TRP A 356 2.46 3.48 27.32
N HIS A 357 3.28 3.78 26.31
CA HIS A 357 4.09 4.99 26.22
C HIS A 357 3.27 6.24 25.83
N LEU A 358 2.02 6.07 25.39
CA LEU A 358 1.13 7.17 25.01
C LEU A 358 0.22 7.53 26.19
N PRO A 359 0.23 8.79 26.67
CA PRO A 359 -0.67 9.24 27.73
C PRO A 359 -2.06 9.63 27.18
N GLU A 360 -3.08 9.55 28.03
CA GLU A 360 -4.36 10.24 27.85
C GLU A 360 -4.37 11.51 28.70
N LEU A 361 -4.20 12.66 28.06
CA LEU A 361 -4.03 13.94 28.76
C LEU A 361 -5.33 14.48 29.37
N HIS A 362 -6.49 14.01 28.91
CA HIS A 362 -7.80 14.53 29.35
C HIS A 362 -8.35 13.81 30.59
N VAL A 363 -7.81 12.64 30.93
CA VAL A 363 -8.23 11.85 32.09
C VAL A 363 -7.08 11.71 33.06
N LYS A 364 -7.31 12.07 34.31
CA LYS A 364 -6.30 12.03 35.36
C LYS A 364 -6.66 11.03 36.44
N VAL A 365 -5.68 10.27 36.89
CA VAL A 365 -5.73 9.42 38.09
C VAL A 365 -4.65 9.92 39.04
N ASP A 366 -5.01 10.21 40.28
CA ASP A 366 -4.11 10.81 41.27
C ASP A 366 -3.41 12.10 40.77
N SER A 367 -4.15 12.90 39.98
CA SER A 367 -3.70 14.15 39.33
C SER A 367 -2.69 14.01 38.19
N GLU A 368 -2.28 12.78 37.85
CA GLU A 368 -1.40 12.48 36.72
C GLU A 368 -2.20 12.00 35.50
N PRO A 369 -1.77 12.32 34.26
CA PRO A 369 -2.37 11.76 33.05
C PRO A 369 -2.42 10.23 33.07
N MET A 370 -3.58 9.67 32.76
CA MET A 370 -3.78 8.23 32.68
C MET A 370 -3.01 7.63 31.49
N SER A 371 -2.67 6.34 31.54
CA SER A 371 -2.16 5.65 30.34
C SER A 371 -3.25 5.59 29.28
N GLY A 372 -2.94 6.00 28.05
CA GLY A 372 -3.85 5.90 26.91
C GLY A 372 -4.26 4.44 26.63
N SER A 373 -3.35 3.50 26.86
CA SER A 373 -3.62 2.07 26.71
C SER A 373 -4.73 1.56 27.65
N ILE A 374 -4.69 1.98 28.92
CA ILE A 374 -5.66 1.58 29.94
C ILE A 374 -6.98 2.30 29.66
N PHE A 375 -6.92 3.59 29.32
CA PHE A 375 -8.12 4.35 28.95
C PHE A 375 -8.87 3.70 27.77
N ASP A 376 -8.16 3.39 26.68
CA ASP A 376 -8.77 2.79 25.49
C ASP A 376 -9.35 1.39 25.78
N PHE A 377 -8.64 0.58 26.57
CA PHE A 377 -9.08 -0.74 27.00
C PHE A 377 -10.32 -0.66 27.90
N ASP A 378 -10.28 0.17 28.94
CA ASP A 378 -11.36 0.30 29.91
C ASP A 378 -12.63 0.82 29.26
N VAL A 379 -12.53 1.87 28.43
CA VAL A 379 -13.69 2.41 27.70
C VAL A 379 -14.26 1.35 26.76
N TYR A 380 -13.41 0.62 26.04
CA TYR A 380 -13.89 -0.40 25.11
C TYR A 380 -14.58 -1.56 25.84
N VAL A 381 -13.94 -2.14 26.85
CA VAL A 381 -14.45 -3.29 27.61
C VAL A 381 -15.70 -2.89 28.39
N PHE A 382 -15.69 -1.78 29.11
CA PHE A 382 -16.86 -1.36 29.90
C PHE A 382 -18.13 -1.20 29.06
N ASN A 383 -18.01 -0.74 27.82
CA ASN A 383 -19.16 -0.49 26.96
C ASN A 383 -19.55 -1.68 26.06
N ASN A 384 -18.72 -2.74 26.00
CA ASN A 384 -18.92 -3.87 25.07
C ASN A 384 -18.78 -5.27 25.69
N ALA A 385 -18.43 -5.38 26.97
CA ALA A 385 -18.29 -6.65 27.69
C ALA A 385 -19.62 -7.34 28.02
#